data_AF-A0A258H7P2-F1
#
_entry.id   AF-A0A258H7P2-F1
#
_cell.length_a   1.000
_cell.length_b   1.000
_cell.length_c   1.000
_cell.angle_alpha   90.00
_cell.angle_beta   90.00
_cell.angle_gamma   90.00
#
_symmetry.space_group_name_H-M   'P 1'
#
loop_
_entity.id
_entity.type
_entity.pdbx_description
1 polymer ?
#
loop_
_entity_poly.entity_id
_entity_poly.type
_entity_poly.pdbx_seq_one_letter_code
_entity_poly.pdbx_strand_id
1 'polypeptide(L)'
;GEADLTGRYVPSESPQLSDFEAGERTAIAVAELINLWAEPGLVYSGYLVLDQAPPGLETIAAPPPELPTELNLLNLFYAIEWVIFGGFAVYLWWRLVKDEQEKLAAAAGAESPQPAPLN
;
A
#
# COMPACT_ATOMS: atom_id res chain seq x y z
N GLY A 1 28.32 16.43 -25.64
CA GLY A 1 27.77 17.79 -25.39
C GLY A 1 26.78 17.68 -24.27
N GLU A 2 26.59 18.75 -23.51
CA GLU A 2 25.54 18.82 -22.48
C GLU A 2 24.18 18.81 -23.18
N ALA A 3 23.29 17.91 -22.78
CA ALA A 3 21.95 17.77 -23.35
C ALA A 3 20.95 17.66 -22.20
N ASP A 4 19.99 18.58 -22.16
CA ASP A 4 18.89 18.53 -21.20
C ASP A 4 17.90 17.45 -21.63
N LEU A 5 17.84 16.36 -20.85
CA LEU A 5 16.92 15.26 -21.07
C LEU A 5 15.78 15.33 -20.05
N THR A 6 14.55 15.36 -20.54
CA THR A 6 13.34 15.24 -19.70
C THR A 6 12.60 13.96 -20.07
N GLY A 7 12.26 13.17 -19.06
CA GLY A 7 11.53 11.92 -19.26
C GLY A 7 11.07 11.31 -17.93
N ARG A 8 10.34 10.21 -18.02
CA ARG A 8 9.90 9.44 -16.86
C ARG A 8 11.03 8.57 -16.34
N TYR A 9 11.40 8.73 -15.07
CA TYR A 9 12.31 7.81 -14.41
C TYR A 9 11.65 6.45 -14.19
N VAL A 10 12.35 5.38 -14.58
CA VAL A 10 11.93 3.99 -14.40
C VAL A 10 13.05 3.22 -13.68
N PRO A 11 12.76 2.51 -12.58
CA PRO A 11 13.74 1.63 -11.94
C PRO A 11 14.24 0.55 -12.89
N SER A 12 15.48 0.08 -12.71
CA SER A 12 15.98 -1.06 -13.48
C SER A 12 15.07 -2.28 -13.33
N GLU A 13 14.79 -2.95 -14.44
CA GLU A 13 14.12 -4.23 -14.44
C GLU A 13 15.09 -5.35 -14.01
N SER A 14 14.53 -6.52 -13.71
CA SER A 14 15.34 -7.71 -13.43
C SER A 14 15.97 -8.25 -14.72
N PRO A 15 17.20 -8.77 -14.69
CA PRO A 15 17.79 -9.46 -15.83
C PRO A 15 16.90 -10.60 -16.29
N GLN A 16 16.77 -10.77 -17.60
CA GLN A 16 16.03 -11.90 -18.14
C GLN A 16 16.74 -13.22 -17.84
N LEU A 17 15.97 -14.26 -17.50
CA LEU A 17 16.49 -15.61 -17.29
C LEU A 17 16.41 -16.50 -18.55
N SER A 18 15.72 -16.05 -19.61
CA SER A 18 15.45 -16.85 -20.81
C SER A 18 16.68 -17.01 -21.70
N ASP A 19 16.69 -18.09 -22.48
CA ASP A 19 17.74 -18.36 -23.46
C ASP A 19 17.79 -17.25 -24.51
N PHE A 20 18.99 -16.69 -24.70
CA PHE A 20 19.22 -15.52 -25.55
C PHE A 20 19.27 -15.90 -27.04
N GLU A 21 18.52 -16.91 -27.47
CA GLU A 21 18.73 -17.63 -28.74
C GLU A 21 18.63 -16.75 -30.00
N ALA A 22 18.11 -15.53 -29.90
CA ALA A 22 18.06 -14.55 -31.00
C ALA A 22 18.72 -13.19 -30.70
N GLY A 23 19.38 -13.03 -29.54
CA GLY A 23 19.96 -11.74 -29.12
C GLY A 23 18.93 -10.67 -28.72
N GLU A 24 17.65 -11.03 -28.67
CA GLU A 24 16.56 -10.15 -28.24
C GLU A 24 16.54 -10.00 -26.71
N ARG A 25 16.26 -8.78 -26.25
CA ARG A 25 16.08 -8.46 -24.84
C ARG A 25 14.67 -7.94 -24.63
N THR A 26 13.94 -8.56 -23.71
CA THR A 26 12.57 -8.17 -23.37
C THR A 26 12.51 -7.33 -22.10
N ALA A 27 13.64 -7.21 -21.38
CA ALA A 27 13.77 -6.41 -20.17
C ALA A 27 14.91 -5.39 -20.27
N ILE A 28 14.73 -4.21 -19.68
CA ILE A 28 15.77 -3.18 -19.57
C ILE A 28 16.43 -3.29 -18.19
N ALA A 29 17.37 -4.22 -18.07
CA ALA A 29 18.13 -4.45 -16.86
C ALA A 29 19.49 -3.71 -16.90
N VAL A 30 19.63 -2.65 -16.09
CA VAL A 30 20.87 -1.86 -16.01
C VAL A 30 22.07 -2.73 -15.63
N ALA A 31 21.87 -3.67 -14.70
CA ALA A 31 22.90 -4.61 -14.27
C ALA A 31 23.35 -5.58 -15.37
N GLU A 32 22.51 -5.84 -16.37
CA GLU A 32 22.91 -6.60 -17.56
C GLU A 32 23.64 -5.69 -18.56
N LEU A 33 23.06 -4.54 -18.89
CA LEU A 33 23.57 -3.61 -19.89
C LEU A 33 24.97 -3.07 -19.57
N ILE A 34 25.27 -2.82 -18.29
CA ILE A 34 26.61 -2.35 -17.87
C ILE A 34 27.73 -3.33 -18.24
N ASN A 35 27.42 -4.63 -18.34
CA ASN A 35 28.40 -5.65 -18.71
C ASN A 35 28.59 -5.77 -20.24
N LEU A 36 27.70 -5.17 -21.04
CA LEU A 36 27.73 -5.24 -22.50
C LEU A 36 28.43 -4.02 -23.12
N TRP A 37 28.36 -2.87 -22.47
CA TRP A 37 28.98 -1.65 -22.99
C TRP A 37 30.48 -1.62 -22.71
N ALA A 38 31.26 -1.27 -23.73
CA ALA A 38 32.71 -1.15 -23.60
C ALA A 38 33.12 -0.03 -22.64
N GLU A 39 32.37 1.08 -22.63
CA GLU A 39 32.63 2.26 -21.80
C GLU A 39 31.30 2.80 -21.23
N PRO A 40 30.75 2.19 -20.16
CA PRO A 40 29.42 2.52 -19.67
C PRO A 40 29.33 3.90 -18.99
N GLY A 41 30.45 4.54 -18.67
CA GLY A 41 30.48 5.84 -18.01
C GLY A 41 29.83 5.83 -16.63
N LEU A 42 29.13 6.92 -16.27
CA LEU A 42 28.34 7.01 -15.03
C LEU A 42 27.04 6.21 -15.19
N VAL A 43 26.82 5.28 -14.27
CA VAL A 43 25.63 4.41 -14.26
C VAL A 43 24.75 4.73 -13.06
N TYR A 44 23.45 4.82 -13.31
CA TYR A 44 22.42 5.07 -12.30
C TYR A 44 21.53 3.83 -12.13
N SER A 45 20.80 3.72 -11.01
CA SER A 45 19.97 2.55 -10.68
C SER A 45 18.72 2.34 -11.57
N GLY A 46 18.52 3.20 -12.56
CA GLY A 46 17.35 3.21 -13.44
C GLY A 46 17.65 3.98 -14.71
N TYR A 47 16.62 4.15 -15.53
CA TYR A 47 16.71 4.80 -16.84
C TYR A 47 15.57 5.80 -17.04
N LEU A 48 15.76 6.71 -17.99
CA LEU A 48 14.72 7.66 -18.41
C LEU A 48 14.02 7.11 -19.66
N VAL A 49 12.69 7.09 -19.62
CA VAL A 49 11.85 6.92 -20.80
C VAL A 49 11.49 8.31 -21.32
N LEU A 50 11.98 8.64 -22.51
CA LEU A 50 11.72 9.93 -23.16
C LEU A 50 10.38 9.90 -23.87
N ASP A 51 9.64 11.02 -23.84
CA ASP A 51 8.37 11.16 -24.56
C ASP A 51 8.57 11.24 -26.08
N GLN A 52 9.74 11.73 -26.53
CA GLN A 52 10.13 11.79 -27.92
C GLN A 52 11.51 11.16 -28.11
N ALA A 53 11.64 10.34 -29.14
CA ALA A 53 12.91 9.74 -29.49
C ALA A 53 13.92 10.81 -29.97
N PRO A 54 15.20 10.68 -29.62
CA PRO A 54 16.26 11.49 -30.19
C PRO A 54 16.36 11.36 -31.72
N PRO A 55 16.97 12.34 -32.42
CA PRO A 55 17.14 12.26 -33.87
C PRO A 55 17.81 10.95 -34.32
N GLY A 56 17.23 10.30 -35.33
CA GLY A 56 17.71 9.01 -35.85
C GLY A 56 17.07 7.78 -35.21
N LEU A 57 16.16 7.97 -34.25
CA LEU A 57 15.37 6.92 -33.62
C LEU A 57 13.87 7.14 -33.83
N GLU A 58 13.10 6.06 -33.76
CA GLU A 58 11.64 6.10 -33.83
C GLU A 58 11.04 6.16 -32.41
N THR A 59 10.07 7.05 -32.21
CA THR A 59 9.36 7.15 -30.93
C THR A 59 8.41 5.97 -30.77
N ILE A 60 8.59 5.21 -29.69
CA ILE A 60 7.71 4.10 -29.31
C ILE A 60 6.75 4.52 -28.20
N ALA A 61 5.57 3.90 -28.15
CA ALA A 61 4.60 4.12 -27.09
C ALA A 61 5.04 3.40 -25.81
N ALA A 62 5.30 4.16 -24.74
CA ALA A 62 5.65 3.64 -23.42
C ALA A 62 4.78 4.30 -22.32
N PRO A 63 3.46 4.04 -22.31
CA PRO A 63 2.57 4.63 -21.31
C PRO A 63 2.99 4.21 -19.88
N PRO A 64 2.76 5.05 -18.86
CA PRO A 64 2.93 4.64 -17.48
C PRO A 64 2.01 3.44 -17.17
N PRO A 65 2.37 2.57 -16.21
CA PRO A 65 1.45 1.55 -15.73
C PRO A 65 0.18 2.23 -15.21
N GLU A 66 -0.97 1.80 -15.70
CA GLU A 66 -2.24 2.24 -15.15
C GLU A 66 -2.40 1.61 -13.77
N LEU A 67 -2.55 2.45 -12.75
CA LEU A 67 -3.00 1.95 -11.45
C LEU A 67 -4.42 1.45 -11.63
N PRO A 68 -4.75 0.20 -11.26
CA PRO A 68 -6.12 -0.27 -11.33
C PRO A 68 -6.97 0.59 -10.38
N THR A 69 -7.79 1.48 -10.93
CA THR A 69 -8.72 2.34 -10.18
C THR A 69 -10.05 1.63 -9.89
N GLU A 70 -10.11 0.31 -10.05
CA GLU A 70 -11.33 -0.44 -9.81
C GLU A 70 -11.65 -0.48 -8.31
N LEU A 71 -12.94 -0.26 -7.99
CA LEU A 71 -13.44 -0.45 -6.64
C LEU A 71 -13.33 -1.94 -6.27
N ASN A 72 -12.37 -2.25 -5.41
CA ASN A 72 -12.21 -3.59 -4.87
C ASN A 72 -13.37 -3.88 -3.88
N LEU A 73 -14.39 -4.58 -4.36
CA LEU A 73 -15.58 -4.96 -3.55
C LEU A 73 -15.21 -5.77 -2.30
N LEU A 74 -14.12 -6.54 -2.35
CA LEU A 74 -13.58 -7.30 -1.23
C LEU A 74 -13.05 -6.36 -0.12
N ASN A 75 -12.28 -5.34 -0.51
CA ASN A 75 -11.80 -4.32 0.42
C ASN A 75 -12.96 -3.48 1.00
N LEU A 76 -13.98 -3.18 0.20
CA LEU A 76 -15.17 -2.48 0.67
C LEU A 76 -15.94 -3.31 1.72
N PHE A 77 -16.14 -4.60 1.46
CA PHE A 77 -16.79 -5.50 2.40
C PHE A 77 -15.99 -5.60 3.71
N TYR A 78 -14.67 -5.75 3.62
CA TYR A 78 -13.78 -5.73 4.76
C TYR A 78 -13.91 -4.45 5.61
N ALA A 79 -14.00 -3.29 4.96
CA ALA A 79 -14.22 -2.02 5.66
C ALA A 79 -15.57 -2.01 6.42
N ILE A 80 -16.64 -2.54 5.82
CA ILE A 80 -17.95 -2.67 6.45
C ILE A 80 -17.89 -3.63 7.65
N GLU A 81 -17.23 -4.78 7.50
CA GLU A 81 -17.03 -5.74 8.59
C GLU A 81 -16.34 -5.09 9.79
N TRP A 82 -15.29 -4.29 9.57
CA TRP A 82 -14.62 -3.56 10.64
C TRP A 82 -15.52 -2.58 11.38
N VAL A 83 -16.38 -1.86 10.66
CA VAL A 83 -17.36 -0.96 11.28
C VAL A 83 -18.33 -1.76 12.15
N ILE A 84 -18.79 -2.91 11.68
CA ILE A 84 -19.68 -3.79 12.44
C ILE A 84 -18.96 -4.30 13.70
N PHE A 85 -17.77 -4.87 13.58
CA PHE A 85 -17.01 -5.39 14.71
C PHE A 85 -16.62 -4.30 15.71
N GLY A 86 -16.16 -3.15 15.23
CA GLY A 86 -15.87 -1.99 16.08
C GLY A 86 -17.12 -1.50 16.81
N GLY A 87 -18.26 -1.43 16.12
CA GLY A 87 -19.55 -1.07 16.72
C GLY A 87 -19.98 -2.06 17.81
N PHE A 88 -19.89 -3.37 17.53
CA PHE A 88 -20.20 -4.41 18.51
C PHE A 88 -19.25 -4.37 19.72
N ALA A 89 -17.96 -4.17 19.50
CA ALA A 89 -16.97 -4.07 20.58
C ALA A 89 -17.27 -2.89 21.50
N VAL A 90 -17.55 -1.70 20.94
CA VAL A 90 -17.91 -0.50 21.71
C VAL A 90 -19.24 -0.70 22.46
N TYR A 91 -20.25 -1.29 21.80
CA TYR A 91 -21.55 -1.56 22.42
C TYR A 91 -21.42 -2.54 23.60
N LEU A 92 -20.74 -3.67 23.40
CA LEU A 92 -20.54 -4.66 24.45
C LEU A 92 -19.73 -4.09 25.60
N TRP A 93 -18.68 -3.33 25.32
CA TRP A 93 -17.90 -2.64 26.36
C TRP A 93 -18.77 -1.70 27.19
N TRP A 94 -19.53 -0.82 26.55
CA TRP A 94 -20.44 0.09 27.24
C TRP A 94 -21.48 -0.66 28.08
N ARG A 95 -22.06 -1.73 27.52
CA ARG A 95 -23.04 -2.56 28.21
C ARG A 95 -22.43 -3.24 29.44
N LEU A 96 -21.26 -3.87 29.32
CA LEU A 96 -20.58 -4.50 30.46
C LEU A 96 -20.30 -3.49 31.57
N VAL A 97 -19.85 -2.28 31.22
CA VAL A 97 -19.58 -1.20 32.18
C VAL A 97 -20.87 -0.78 32.91
N LYS A 98 -21.98 -0.63 32.19
CA LYS A 98 -23.28 -0.28 32.77
C LYS A 98 -23.83 -1.39 33.67
N ASP A 99 -23.75 -2.64 33.23
CA ASP A 99 -24.20 -3.81 33.98
C ASP A 99 -23.45 -3.92 35.33
N GLU A 100 -22.16 -3.58 35.38
CA GLU A 100 -21.38 -3.57 36.62
C GLU A 100 -21.75 -2.40 37.54
N GLN A 101 -21.98 -1.21 36.98
CA GLN A 101 -22.45 -0.05 37.76
C GLN A 101 -23.79 -0.32 38.45
N GLU A 102 -24.74 -0.94 37.74
CA GLU A 102 -26.05 -1.29 38.27
C GLU A 102 -25.95 -2.29 39.43
N LYS A 103 -25.06 -3.28 39.33
CA LYS A 103 -24.81 -4.24 40.42
C LYS A 103 -24.23 -3.57 41.66
N LEU A 104 -23.23 -2.70 41.49
CA LEU A 104 -22.61 -1.98 42.60
C LEU A 104 -23.61 -1.06 43.32
N ALA A 105 -24.47 -0.37 42.56
CA ALA A 105 -25.52 0.48 43.11
C ALA A 105 -26.56 -0.34 43.91
N ALA A 106 -26.97 -1.50 43.39
CA ALA A 106 -27.89 -2.40 44.09
C ALA A 106 -27.30 -2.95 45.40
N ALA A 107 -26.01 -3.30 45.41
CA ALA A 107 -25.32 -3.76 46.61
C ALA A 107 -25.22 -2.66 47.69
N ALA A 108 -24.87 -1.42 47.29
CA ALA A 108 -24.80 -0.29 48.22
C ALA A 108 -26.16 0.08 48.85
N GLY A 109 -27.25 -0.05 48.10
CA GLY A 109 -28.60 0.19 48.62
C GLY A 109 -29.06 -0.87 49.63
N ALA A 110 -28.62 -2.12 49.48
CA ALA A 110 -28.95 -3.22 50.39
C ALA A 110 -28.24 -3.12 51.75
N GLU A 111 -27.11 -2.41 51.82
CA GLU A 111 -26.28 -2.28 53.03
C GLU A 111 -26.66 -1.06 53.90
N SER A 112 -27.66 -0.27 53.48
CA SER A 112 -28.13 0.90 54.24
C SER A 112 -28.90 0.47 55.50
N PRO A 113 -28.41 0.76 56.73
CA PRO A 113 -29.05 0.31 57.96
C PRO A 113 -30.43 0.96 58.13
N GLN A 114 -31.45 0.13 58.34
CA GLN A 114 -32.80 0.59 58.62
C GLN A 114 -32.81 1.31 59.98
N PRO A 115 -33.22 2.59 60.08
CA PRO A 115 -33.19 3.30 61.35
C PRO A 115 -34.09 2.59 62.36
N ALA A 116 -33.53 2.27 63.52
CA ALA A 116 -34.23 1.55 64.59
C ALA A 116 -35.53 2.29 64.96
N PRO A 117 -36.66 1.57 65.17
CA PRO A 117 -37.91 2.21 65.53
C PRO A 117 -37.75 2.96 66.86
N LEU A 118 -38.13 4.24 66.85
CA LEU A 118 -38.16 5.08 68.05
C LEU A 118 -39.32 4.60 68.94
N ASN A 119 -38.99 4.06 70.11
CA ASN A 119 -39.95 3.76 71.18
C ASN A 119 -40.21 5.00 72.04
#